data_AF-A0A1G5YJB9-F1
#
_entry.id   AF-A0A1G5YJB9-F1
#
_cell.length_a   1.000
_cell.length_b   1.000
_cell.length_c   1.000
_cell.angle_alpha   90.00
_cell.angle_beta   90.00
_cell.angle_gamma   90.00
#
_symmetry.space_group_name_H-M   'P 1'
#
loop_
_entity.id
_entity.type
_entity.pdbx_description
1 polymer ?
#
loop_
_entity_poly.entity_id
_entity_poly.type
_entity_poly.pdbx_seq_one_letter_code
_entity_poly.pdbx_strand_id
1 'polypeptide(L)'
;MNFILYAVPFFFVLIAVELLADRWRGVSHYRVADAISSLSTGVLSTTTGLLTKGVGLLTYAFALKHLAVIELPADRAWTWVFAFVLYDLCYYWLHRMGHERNILWAAHSVHHQSEDYNLSTALRQTSTGFLLSWIFYVPLAVLGVPLVVFVSVAALNLLYQFWVHTQHIPKLGWLEWWFVTPSNHRAHHAQNTLYMDRNYGGVFIIWDRLFGTFQEEDDNEPVIFGVTTPLASWNPLWANLQFYAQLWADARRAGRWWDKLRIWFMPTGWRPADVAAQYPLNKPDLSQFRKFTVPLDPRQQWYVGLQFCVYIALGSYLMNLESSLPVAALVLGWGAVAFGLFVLGVALENRPWALKMELLRLASNLPLVWLAPLAGLWPASAVAWVGLLSYSLLSGIGLYCCRSRFTRLAS
;
A
#
# COMPACT_ATOMS: atom_id res chain seq x y z
N MET A 1 -18.06 11.18 7.25
CA MET A 1 -18.53 9.86 6.79
C MET A 1 -17.31 9.03 6.44
N ASN A 2 -17.27 7.74 6.78
CA ASN A 2 -16.13 6.87 6.45
C ASN A 2 -16.36 6.22 5.08
N PHE A 3 -16.23 7.03 4.01
CA PHE A 3 -16.48 6.59 2.63
C PHE A 3 -15.66 5.35 2.25
N ILE A 4 -14.42 5.28 2.74
CA ILE A 4 -13.48 4.17 2.48
C ILE A 4 -14.03 2.87 3.07
N LEU A 5 -14.49 2.86 4.33
CA LEU A 5 -15.05 1.66 4.96
C LEU A 5 -16.25 1.10 4.17
N TYR A 6 -17.11 1.97 3.66
CA TYR A 6 -18.24 1.55 2.82
C TYR A 6 -17.84 1.08 1.43
N ALA A 7 -16.68 1.49 0.91
CA ALA A 7 -16.17 1.05 -0.38
C ALA A 7 -15.53 -0.34 -0.34
N VAL A 8 -15.08 -0.82 0.83
CA VAL A 8 -14.38 -2.11 0.98
C VAL A 8 -15.15 -3.28 0.34
N PRO A 9 -16.45 -3.50 0.58
CA PRO A 9 -17.19 -4.59 -0.08
C PRO A 9 -17.20 -4.45 -1.61
N PHE A 10 -17.30 -3.23 -2.13
CA PHE A 10 -17.31 -2.98 -3.57
C PHE A 10 -15.95 -3.30 -4.21
N PHE A 11 -14.83 -3.01 -3.53
CA PHE A 11 -13.51 -3.40 -4.02
C PHE A 11 -13.41 -4.92 -4.21
N PHE A 12 -13.89 -5.71 -3.25
CA PHE A 12 -13.87 -7.18 -3.36
C PHE A 12 -14.82 -7.70 -4.44
N VAL A 13 -15.99 -7.09 -4.62
CA VAL A 13 -16.89 -7.42 -5.73
C VAL A 13 -16.22 -7.13 -7.07
N LEU A 14 -15.57 -5.98 -7.23
CA LEU A 14 -14.89 -5.62 -8.47
C LEU A 14 -13.68 -6.51 -8.76
N ILE A 15 -12.88 -6.87 -7.73
CA ILE A 15 -11.82 -7.88 -7.87
C ILE A 15 -12.39 -9.23 -8.32
N ALA A 16 -13.51 -9.67 -7.74
CA ALA A 16 -14.16 -10.91 -8.16
C ALA A 16 -14.66 -10.85 -9.61
N VAL A 17 -15.22 -9.71 -10.04
CA VAL A 17 -15.61 -9.46 -11.44
C VAL A 17 -14.39 -9.51 -12.36
N GLU A 18 -13.27 -8.89 -11.97
CA GLU A 18 -12.02 -8.93 -12.74
C GLU A 18 -11.46 -10.35 -12.86
N LEU A 19 -11.47 -11.14 -11.79
CA LEU A 19 -11.07 -12.55 -11.82
C LEU A 19 -11.97 -13.41 -12.74
N LEU A 20 -13.26 -13.11 -12.81
CA LEU A 20 -14.17 -13.75 -13.77
C LEU A 20 -13.87 -13.32 -15.21
N ALA A 21 -13.52 -12.06 -15.43
CA ALA A 21 -13.11 -11.55 -16.73
C ALA A 21 -11.78 -12.17 -17.21
N ASP A 22 -10.79 -12.32 -16.32
CA ASP A 22 -9.55 -13.07 -16.54
C ASP A 22 -9.86 -14.47 -17.07
N ARG A 23 -10.71 -15.21 -16.33
CA ARG A 23 -11.13 -16.57 -16.69
C ARG A 23 -11.84 -16.61 -18.04
N TRP A 24 -12.74 -15.67 -18.31
CA TRP A 24 -13.50 -15.62 -19.56
C TRP A 24 -12.64 -15.29 -20.78
N ARG A 25 -11.64 -14.41 -20.61
CA ARG A 25 -10.69 -14.02 -21.67
C ARG A 25 -9.48 -14.95 -21.80
N GLY A 26 -9.35 -15.95 -20.92
CA GLY A 26 -8.22 -16.89 -20.93
C GLY A 26 -6.88 -16.25 -20.55
N VAL A 27 -6.90 -15.15 -19.80
CA VAL A 27 -5.71 -14.46 -19.29
C VAL A 27 -5.58 -14.68 -17.79
N SER A 28 -4.40 -14.38 -17.24
CA SER A 28 -4.12 -14.52 -15.80
C SER A 28 -3.29 -13.32 -15.35
N HIS A 29 -3.99 -12.30 -14.86
CA HIS A 29 -3.38 -11.09 -14.31
C HIS A 29 -3.17 -11.19 -12.79
N TYR A 30 -3.70 -12.23 -12.15
CA TYR A 30 -3.58 -12.48 -10.71
C TYR A 30 -2.68 -13.67 -10.38
N ARG A 31 -1.64 -13.43 -9.58
CA ARG A 31 -0.97 -14.48 -8.80
C ARG A 31 -1.40 -14.37 -7.35
N VAL A 32 -1.84 -15.48 -6.76
CA VAL A 32 -2.41 -15.51 -5.40
C VAL A 32 -1.46 -14.89 -4.36
N ALA A 33 -0.17 -15.21 -4.42
CA ALA A 33 0.82 -14.67 -3.48
C ALA A 33 1.01 -13.15 -3.62
N ASP A 34 1.04 -12.64 -4.85
CA ASP A 34 1.14 -11.20 -5.13
C ASP A 34 -0.13 -10.47 -4.66
N ALA A 35 -1.31 -10.97 -5.02
CA ALA A 35 -2.59 -10.40 -4.61
C ALA A 35 -2.75 -10.35 -3.09
N ILE A 36 -2.43 -11.44 -2.38
CA ILE A 36 -2.45 -11.45 -0.91
C ILE A 36 -1.42 -10.46 -0.33
N SER A 37 -0.21 -10.38 -0.90
CA SER A 37 0.81 -9.42 -0.46
C SER A 37 0.36 -7.97 -0.65
N SER A 38 -0.21 -7.65 -1.81
CA SER A 38 -0.76 -6.35 -2.15
C SER A 38 -1.87 -5.94 -1.18
N LEU A 39 -2.87 -6.81 -0.97
CA LEU A 39 -3.93 -6.56 0.00
C LEU A 39 -3.40 -6.49 1.45
N SER A 40 -2.39 -7.28 1.79
CA SER A 40 -1.74 -7.23 3.12
C SER A 40 -1.09 -5.88 3.40
N THR A 41 -0.39 -5.29 2.42
CA THR A 41 0.14 -3.92 2.58
C THR A 41 -0.99 -2.89 2.73
N GLY A 42 -2.13 -3.06 2.04
CA GLY A 42 -3.31 -2.22 2.21
C GLY A 42 -3.95 -2.30 3.60
N VAL A 43 -4.12 -3.52 4.13
CA VAL A 43 -4.62 -3.75 5.50
C VAL A 43 -3.65 -3.14 6.52
N LEU A 44 -2.34 -3.34 6.34
CA LEU A 44 -1.32 -2.76 7.20
C LEU A 44 -1.32 -1.22 7.13
N SER A 45 -1.43 -0.64 5.93
CA SER A 45 -1.50 0.80 5.72
C SER A 45 -2.69 1.40 6.45
N THR A 46 -3.88 0.83 6.24
CA THR A 46 -5.12 1.34 6.82
C THR A 46 -5.11 1.24 8.35
N THR A 47 -4.62 0.13 8.91
CA THR A 47 -4.51 -0.03 10.37
C THR A 47 -3.41 0.86 10.97
N THR A 48 -2.28 1.08 10.26
CA THR A 48 -1.26 2.06 10.65
C THR A 48 -1.83 3.48 10.64
N GLY A 49 -2.72 3.78 9.69
CA GLY A 49 -3.47 5.03 9.62
C GLY A 49 -4.24 5.34 10.90
N LEU A 50 -4.81 4.34 11.58
CA LEU A 50 -5.53 4.54 12.84
C LEU A 50 -4.64 5.13 13.94
N LEU A 51 -3.34 4.79 13.91
CA LEU A 51 -2.34 5.29 14.86
C LEU A 51 -1.73 6.63 14.45
N THR A 52 -1.73 6.94 13.15
CA THR A 52 -0.92 8.03 12.57
C THR A 52 -1.75 9.16 11.95
N LYS A 53 -3.05 8.97 11.71
CA LYS A 53 -3.93 9.98 11.09
C LYS A 53 -3.94 11.32 11.83
N GLY A 54 -3.65 11.29 13.13
CA GLY A 54 -3.51 12.49 13.96
C GLY A 54 -2.48 13.46 13.41
N VAL A 55 -1.37 12.98 12.84
CA VAL A 55 -0.32 13.84 12.28
C VAL A 55 -0.88 14.70 11.15
N GLY A 56 -1.51 14.08 10.14
CA GLY A 56 -2.06 14.81 9.00
C GLY A 56 -3.26 15.68 9.38
N LEU A 57 -4.23 15.13 10.12
CA LEU A 57 -5.46 15.84 10.47
C LEU A 57 -5.24 17.00 11.44
N LEU A 58 -4.42 16.81 12.48
CA LEU A 58 -4.13 17.87 13.44
C LEU A 58 -3.27 18.97 12.81
N THR A 59 -2.27 18.61 12.00
CA THR A 59 -1.48 19.62 11.28
C THR A 59 -2.33 20.40 10.29
N TYR A 60 -3.23 19.74 9.56
CA TYR A 60 -4.16 20.43 8.67
C TYR A 60 -5.11 21.35 9.44
N ALA A 61 -5.72 20.87 10.52
CA ALA A 61 -6.64 21.68 11.34
C ALA A 61 -5.92 22.87 12.00
N PHE A 62 -4.67 22.68 12.43
CA PHE A 62 -3.83 23.75 12.96
C PHE A 62 -3.51 24.80 11.89
N ALA A 63 -3.08 24.36 10.70
CA ALA A 63 -2.82 25.26 9.57
C ALA A 63 -4.09 26.01 9.15
N LEU A 64 -5.24 25.34 9.09
CA LEU A 64 -6.52 25.98 8.76
C LEU A 64 -6.90 27.04 9.79
N LYS A 65 -6.68 26.77 11.09
CA LYS A 65 -7.00 27.73 12.15
C LYS A 65 -6.08 28.96 12.17
N HIS A 66 -4.81 28.79 11.83
CA HIS A 66 -3.79 29.82 12.07
C HIS A 66 -3.19 30.45 10.81
N LEU A 67 -3.28 29.79 9.66
CA LEU A 67 -2.68 30.21 8.39
C LEU A 67 -3.70 30.47 7.28
N ALA A 68 -4.98 30.17 7.51
CA ALA A 68 -6.02 30.44 6.51
C ALA A 68 -6.12 31.93 6.21
N VAL A 69 -6.02 32.28 4.93
CA VAL A 69 -6.11 33.66 4.43
C VAL A 69 -7.57 34.06 4.19
N ILE A 70 -8.42 33.08 3.90
CA ILE A 70 -9.86 33.23 3.70
C ILE A 70 -10.59 32.07 4.36
N GLU A 71 -11.89 32.23 4.64
CA GLU A 71 -12.76 31.14 5.10
C GLU A 71 -13.70 30.74 3.96
N LEU A 72 -13.56 29.51 3.46
CA LEU A 72 -14.41 29.02 2.38
C LEU A 72 -15.70 28.38 2.93
N PRO A 73 -16.87 28.70 2.36
CA PRO A 73 -18.16 28.21 2.86
C PRO A 73 -18.39 26.74 2.45
N ALA A 74 -18.52 25.83 3.43
CA ALA A 74 -18.71 24.39 3.19
C ALA A 74 -20.09 24.04 2.59
N ASP A 75 -21.08 24.93 2.70
CA ASP A 75 -22.43 24.79 2.16
C ASP A 75 -22.51 25.09 0.65
N ARG A 76 -21.43 25.61 0.04
CA ARG A 76 -21.42 25.99 -1.38
C ARG A 76 -20.73 24.95 -2.25
N ALA A 77 -21.42 24.47 -3.27
CA ALA A 77 -20.92 23.45 -4.20
C ALA A 77 -19.59 23.83 -4.88
N TRP A 78 -19.38 25.13 -5.17
CA TRP A 78 -18.12 25.58 -5.78
C TRP A 78 -16.90 25.36 -4.87
N THR A 79 -17.06 25.41 -3.54
CA THR A 79 -15.99 25.11 -2.57
C THR A 79 -15.52 23.67 -2.74
N TRP A 80 -16.46 22.74 -2.97
CA TRP A 80 -16.17 21.32 -3.14
C TRP A 80 -15.48 21.04 -4.47
N VAL A 81 -15.96 21.65 -5.56
CA VAL A 81 -15.33 21.53 -6.89
C VAL A 81 -13.91 22.10 -6.86
N PHE A 82 -13.76 23.31 -6.30
CA PHE A 82 -12.45 23.95 -6.12
C PHE A 82 -11.51 23.08 -5.29
N ALA A 83 -11.97 22.61 -4.12
CA ALA A 83 -11.18 21.77 -3.24
C ALA A 83 -10.78 20.44 -3.89
N PHE A 84 -11.67 19.83 -4.68
CA PHE A 84 -11.37 18.57 -5.36
C PHE A 84 -10.30 18.75 -6.45
N VAL A 85 -10.42 19.79 -7.28
CA VAL A 85 -9.41 20.11 -8.32
C VAL A 85 -8.08 20.48 -7.68
N LEU A 86 -8.09 21.30 -6.64
CA LEU A 86 -6.88 21.69 -5.93
C LEU A 86 -6.24 20.51 -5.17
N TYR A 87 -7.05 19.63 -4.58
CA TYR A 87 -6.57 18.41 -3.94
C TYR A 87 -5.84 17.54 -4.96
N ASP A 88 -6.40 17.35 -6.16
CA ASP A 88 -5.76 16.56 -7.22
C ASP A 88 -4.46 17.19 -7.72
N LEU A 89 -4.38 18.52 -7.78
CA LEU A 89 -3.13 19.24 -8.06
C LEU A 89 -2.07 19.02 -6.96
N CYS A 90 -2.48 19.09 -5.68
CA CYS A 90 -1.61 18.75 -4.56
C CYS A 90 -1.15 17.28 -4.61
N TYR A 91 -2.06 16.37 -4.98
CA TYR A 91 -1.76 14.96 -5.20
C TYR A 91 -0.72 14.79 -6.31
N TYR A 92 -0.87 15.47 -7.46
CA TYR A 92 0.11 15.44 -8.55
C TYR A 92 1.52 15.76 -8.04
N TRP A 93 1.69 16.82 -7.25
CA TRP A 93 3.01 17.19 -6.71
C TRP A 93 3.52 16.20 -5.66
N LEU A 94 2.66 15.70 -4.79
CA LEU A 94 3.02 14.64 -3.85
C LEU A 94 3.49 13.39 -4.61
N HIS A 95 2.75 13.00 -5.63
CA HIS A 95 2.99 11.79 -6.40
C HIS A 95 4.27 11.91 -7.22
N ARG A 96 4.45 13.01 -7.94
CA ARG A 96 5.69 13.34 -8.64
C ARG A 96 6.91 13.33 -7.73
N MET A 97 6.84 14.00 -6.59
CA MET A 97 7.93 14.00 -5.62
C MET A 97 8.14 12.62 -4.98
N GLY A 98 7.07 11.82 -4.86
CA GLY A 98 7.07 10.40 -4.54
C GLY A 98 7.91 9.57 -5.50
N HIS A 99 7.95 9.90 -6.78
CA HIS A 99 8.80 9.22 -7.76
C HIS A 99 10.20 9.83 -7.86
N GLU A 100 10.32 11.15 -7.74
CA GLU A 100 11.57 11.86 -8.01
C GLU A 100 12.49 12.07 -6.80
N ARG A 101 12.09 11.76 -5.55
CA ARG A 101 12.92 11.96 -4.35
C ARG A 101 13.01 10.73 -3.46
N ASN A 102 14.23 10.36 -3.07
CA ASN A 102 14.53 9.12 -2.34
C ASN A 102 13.64 8.83 -1.11
N ILE A 103 13.45 9.78 -0.20
CA ILE A 103 12.63 9.55 1.02
C ILE A 103 11.14 9.40 0.72
N LEU A 104 10.64 10.12 -0.28
CA LEU A 104 9.24 10.04 -0.71
C LEU A 104 9.02 8.80 -1.59
N TRP A 105 10.02 8.37 -2.36
CA TRP A 105 10.04 7.09 -3.06
C TRP A 105 10.07 5.92 -2.09
N ALA A 106 10.83 6.01 -1.00
CA ALA A 106 10.77 4.98 0.04
C ALA A 106 9.35 4.86 0.64
N ALA A 107 8.59 5.96 0.72
CA ALA A 107 7.19 5.93 1.10
C ALA A 107 6.27 5.44 -0.03
N HIS A 108 6.53 5.78 -1.30
CA HIS A 108 5.61 5.53 -2.41
C HIS A 108 5.84 4.20 -3.14
N SER A 109 7.09 3.75 -3.23
CA SER A 109 7.53 2.53 -3.93
C SER A 109 6.74 1.27 -3.58
N VAL A 110 6.20 1.18 -2.35
CA VAL A 110 5.32 0.09 -1.93
C VAL A 110 4.21 -0.13 -2.96
N HIS A 111 3.61 0.95 -3.47
CA HIS A 111 2.55 0.89 -4.48
C HIS A 111 3.00 0.24 -5.80
N HIS A 112 4.22 0.53 -6.24
CA HIS A 112 4.80 0.08 -7.51
C HIS A 112 5.51 -1.29 -7.43
N GLN A 113 5.68 -1.86 -6.23
CA GLN A 113 6.46 -3.08 -6.05
C GLN A 113 5.82 -4.35 -6.64
N SER A 114 4.51 -4.35 -6.92
CA SER A 114 3.88 -5.52 -7.55
C SER A 114 4.35 -5.66 -8.99
N GLU A 115 4.66 -6.90 -9.38
CA GLU A 115 5.04 -7.23 -10.75
C GLU A 115 3.82 -7.68 -11.58
N ASP A 116 2.64 -7.66 -10.97
CA ASP A 116 1.34 -7.85 -11.59
C ASP A 116 0.54 -6.55 -11.51
N TYR A 117 -0.40 -6.38 -12.44
CA TYR A 117 -1.21 -5.17 -12.48
C TYR A 117 -2.68 -5.51 -12.63
N ASN A 118 -3.42 -5.31 -11.55
CA ASN A 118 -4.83 -5.66 -11.42
C ASN A 118 -5.44 -4.87 -10.24
N LEU A 119 -6.73 -5.03 -9.96
CA LEU A 119 -7.42 -4.24 -8.94
C LEU A 119 -6.89 -4.47 -7.51
N SER A 120 -6.18 -5.57 -7.23
CA SER A 120 -5.50 -5.74 -5.93
C SER A 120 -4.27 -4.83 -5.80
N THR A 121 -3.62 -4.46 -6.91
CA THR A 121 -2.50 -3.50 -6.95
C THR A 121 -2.95 -2.11 -6.49
N ALA A 122 -4.19 -1.71 -6.77
CA ALA A 122 -4.77 -0.45 -6.24
C ALA A 122 -4.72 -0.37 -4.71
N LEU A 123 -4.87 -1.53 -4.06
CA LEU A 123 -4.91 -1.65 -2.61
C LEU A 123 -3.52 -1.90 -1.99
N ARG A 124 -2.47 -1.95 -2.82
CA ARG A 124 -1.08 -1.99 -2.37
C ARG A 124 -0.65 -0.60 -1.90
N GLN A 125 -0.91 -0.32 -0.63
CA GLN A 125 -0.72 1.01 -0.04
C GLN A 125 0.42 1.04 0.99
N THR A 126 1.07 2.19 1.10
CA THR A 126 2.17 2.41 2.04
C THR A 126 1.69 2.70 3.46
N SER A 127 2.50 2.32 4.46
CA SER A 127 2.26 2.62 5.87
C SER A 127 3.06 3.84 6.37
N THR A 128 3.89 4.46 5.52
CA THR A 128 4.83 5.53 5.92
C THR A 128 4.53 6.91 5.34
N GLY A 129 3.45 7.05 4.56
CA GLY A 129 3.04 8.34 3.96
C GLY A 129 2.78 9.45 4.99
N PHE A 130 2.38 9.10 6.22
CA PHE A 130 2.11 10.07 7.29
C PHE A 130 3.32 10.95 7.66
N LEU A 131 4.55 10.53 7.33
CA LEU A 131 5.77 11.26 7.67
C LEU A 131 5.86 12.62 6.98
N LEU A 132 5.58 12.67 5.67
CA LEU A 132 5.85 13.83 4.83
C LEU A 132 4.70 14.23 3.89
N SER A 133 3.73 13.34 3.62
CA SER A 133 2.68 13.63 2.63
C SER A 133 1.78 14.81 3.03
N TRP A 134 1.62 15.07 4.33
CA TRP A 134 0.78 16.16 4.84
C TRP A 134 1.26 17.55 4.37
N ILE A 135 2.56 17.72 4.10
CA ILE A 135 3.16 19.00 3.68
C ILE A 135 2.49 19.50 2.39
N PHE A 136 2.22 18.58 1.46
CA PHE A 136 1.65 18.89 0.15
C PHE A 136 0.20 19.36 0.20
N TYR A 137 -0.50 19.09 1.30
CA TYR A 137 -1.90 19.48 1.49
C TYR A 137 -2.09 20.72 2.37
N VAL A 138 -1.02 21.25 2.97
CA VAL A 138 -1.04 22.54 3.69
C VAL A 138 -1.60 23.69 2.84
N PRO A 139 -1.31 23.80 1.51
CA PRO A 139 -1.90 24.85 0.67
C PRO A 139 -3.44 24.91 0.70
N LEU A 140 -4.14 23.77 0.80
CA LEU A 140 -5.61 23.76 0.91
C LEU A 140 -6.07 24.41 2.23
N ALA A 141 -5.35 24.15 3.33
CA ALA A 141 -5.65 24.76 4.63
C ALA A 141 -5.40 26.28 4.61
N VAL A 142 -4.29 26.73 4.01
CA VAL A 142 -3.96 28.15 3.84
C VAL A 142 -5.01 28.88 2.98
N LEU A 143 -5.57 28.19 1.98
CA LEU A 143 -6.65 28.70 1.15
C LEU A 143 -8.05 28.56 1.77
N GLY A 144 -8.14 28.12 3.04
CA GLY A 144 -9.39 28.14 3.79
C GLY A 144 -10.32 26.95 3.54
N VAL A 145 -9.85 25.87 2.91
CA VAL A 145 -10.70 24.70 2.63
C VAL A 145 -11.09 24.02 3.95
N PRO A 146 -12.40 23.93 4.28
CA PRO A 146 -12.85 23.38 5.55
C PRO A 146 -12.42 21.92 5.70
N LEU A 147 -12.08 21.52 6.93
CA LEU A 147 -11.58 20.17 7.22
C LEU A 147 -12.52 19.06 6.72
N VAL A 148 -13.84 19.25 6.85
CA VAL A 148 -14.82 18.27 6.35
C VAL A 148 -14.79 18.12 4.82
N VAL A 149 -14.58 19.21 4.10
CA VAL A 149 -14.44 19.20 2.63
C VAL A 149 -13.13 18.50 2.27
N PHE A 150 -12.02 18.88 2.91
CA PHE A 150 -10.70 18.27 2.72
C PHE A 150 -10.72 16.74 2.87
N VAL A 151 -11.23 16.23 3.99
CA VAL A 151 -11.30 14.78 4.24
C VAL A 151 -12.20 14.07 3.21
N SER A 152 -13.27 14.72 2.78
CA SER A 152 -14.21 14.15 1.82
C SER A 152 -13.63 14.10 0.41
N VAL A 153 -13.02 15.19 -0.08
CA VAL A 153 -12.38 15.20 -1.41
C VAL A 153 -11.16 14.28 -1.46
N ALA A 154 -10.42 14.14 -0.35
CA ALA A 154 -9.35 13.15 -0.24
C ALA A 154 -9.86 11.72 -0.44
N ALA A 155 -10.98 11.37 0.21
CA ALA A 155 -11.59 10.05 0.04
C ALA A 155 -12.10 9.84 -1.39
N LEU A 156 -12.75 10.84 -2.00
CA LEU A 156 -13.25 10.76 -3.38
C LEU A 156 -12.11 10.60 -4.39
N ASN A 157 -11.01 11.33 -4.21
CA ASN A 157 -9.82 11.21 -5.05
C ASN A 157 -9.22 9.80 -4.96
N LEU A 158 -9.04 9.28 -3.74
CA LEU A 158 -8.57 7.91 -3.53
C LEU A 158 -9.50 6.86 -4.16
N LEU A 159 -10.82 7.03 -4.05
CA LEU A 159 -11.80 6.12 -4.65
C LEU A 159 -11.74 6.12 -6.18
N TYR A 160 -11.55 7.28 -6.80
CA TYR A 160 -11.34 7.37 -8.25
C TYR A 160 -10.10 6.57 -8.68
N GLN A 161 -9.01 6.64 -7.91
CA GLN A 161 -7.77 5.94 -8.27
C GLN A 161 -7.87 4.41 -8.20
N PHE A 162 -8.95 3.83 -7.68
CA PHE A 162 -9.09 2.36 -7.63
C PHE A 162 -9.23 1.74 -9.02
N TRP A 163 -10.16 2.23 -9.85
CA TRP A 163 -10.55 1.54 -11.10
C TRP A 163 -9.50 1.61 -12.21
N VAL A 164 -8.54 2.53 -12.11
CA VAL A 164 -7.44 2.67 -13.09
C VAL A 164 -6.41 1.53 -13.01
N HIS A 165 -6.52 0.64 -12.03
CA HIS A 165 -5.63 -0.51 -11.86
C HIS A 165 -6.17 -1.78 -12.55
N THR A 166 -6.22 -1.77 -13.87
CA THR A 166 -6.64 -2.95 -14.64
C THR A 166 -5.93 -3.03 -15.99
N GLN A 167 -5.74 -4.25 -16.48
CA GLN A 167 -5.24 -4.52 -17.83
C GLN A 167 -6.38 -4.75 -18.84
N HIS A 168 -7.64 -4.86 -18.40
CA HIS A 168 -8.74 -5.22 -19.30
C HIS A 168 -9.32 -4.05 -20.10
N ILE A 169 -9.05 -2.81 -19.68
CA ILE A 169 -9.58 -1.60 -20.29
C ILE A 169 -8.50 -1.03 -21.22
N PRO A 170 -8.77 -0.95 -22.55
CA PRO A 170 -7.83 -0.38 -23.52
C PRO A 170 -7.77 1.15 -23.38
N LYS A 171 -7.04 1.80 -24.28
CA LYS A 171 -7.07 3.26 -24.41
C LYS A 171 -8.51 3.76 -24.63
N LEU A 172 -8.88 4.83 -23.92
CA LEU A 172 -10.24 5.40 -23.94
C LEU A 172 -10.38 6.65 -24.83
N GLY A 173 -9.35 6.95 -25.64
CA GLY A 173 -9.38 8.02 -26.62
C GLY A 173 -9.54 9.40 -25.98
N TRP A 174 -10.63 10.11 -26.29
CA TRP A 174 -10.85 11.50 -25.84
C TRP A 174 -10.86 11.66 -24.32
N LEU A 175 -11.23 10.61 -23.56
CA LEU A 175 -11.25 10.67 -22.09
C LEU A 175 -9.85 10.89 -21.51
N GLU A 176 -8.81 10.36 -22.16
CA GLU A 176 -7.40 10.43 -21.73
C GLU A 176 -6.77 11.82 -21.94
N TRP A 177 -7.53 12.76 -22.51
CA TRP A 177 -7.12 14.16 -22.56
C TRP A 177 -7.40 14.87 -21.24
N TRP A 178 -8.38 14.39 -20.47
CA TRP A 178 -8.88 15.05 -19.26
C TRP A 178 -8.60 14.24 -18.01
N PHE A 179 -8.77 12.92 -18.08
CA PHE A 179 -8.75 12.04 -16.92
C PHE A 179 -7.67 10.98 -17.04
N VAL A 180 -7.13 10.59 -15.90
CA VAL A 180 -6.27 9.42 -15.78
C VAL A 180 -7.13 8.18 -16.02
N THR A 181 -6.73 7.37 -17.00
CA THR A 181 -7.39 6.10 -17.34
C THR A 181 -6.48 4.91 -17.01
N PRO A 182 -6.98 3.67 -17.10
CA PRO A 182 -6.16 2.48 -16.95
C PRO A 182 -4.93 2.45 -17.86
N SER A 183 -4.99 2.99 -19.08
CA SER A 183 -3.84 3.04 -19.98
C SER A 183 -2.74 3.96 -19.45
N ASN A 184 -3.10 5.19 -19.06
CA ASN A 184 -2.13 6.14 -18.52
C ASN A 184 -1.48 5.60 -17.22
N HIS A 185 -2.28 4.94 -16.38
CA HIS A 185 -1.82 4.40 -15.09
C HIS A 185 -1.01 3.10 -15.24
N ARG A 186 -1.28 2.27 -16.26
CA ARG A 186 -0.40 1.14 -16.59
C ARG A 186 0.99 1.62 -16.98
N ALA A 187 1.08 2.59 -17.88
CA ALA A 187 2.36 3.20 -18.25
C ALA A 187 3.06 3.77 -17.01
N HIS A 188 2.34 4.50 -16.16
CA HIS A 188 2.88 5.02 -14.89
C HIS A 188 3.50 3.94 -13.99
N HIS A 189 2.88 2.76 -13.91
CA HIS A 189 3.35 1.64 -13.10
C HIS A 189 4.49 0.83 -13.71
N ALA A 190 4.93 1.18 -14.91
CA ALA A 190 5.96 0.47 -15.63
C ALA A 190 7.37 0.81 -15.14
N GLN A 191 8.27 -0.17 -15.19
CA GLN A 191 9.71 0.03 -15.00
C GLN A 191 10.47 0.24 -16.32
N ASN A 192 9.79 0.18 -17.47
CA ASN A 192 10.42 0.49 -18.77
C ASN A 192 10.95 1.92 -18.77
N THR A 193 12.09 2.14 -19.42
CA THR A 193 12.71 3.48 -19.50
C THR A 193 11.80 4.52 -20.17
N LEU A 194 10.97 4.11 -21.14
CA LEU A 194 10.02 5.00 -21.83
C LEU A 194 9.02 5.66 -20.86
N TYR A 195 8.56 4.89 -19.87
CA TYR A 195 7.46 5.31 -18.99
C TYR A 195 7.91 5.77 -17.60
N MET A 196 9.21 5.64 -17.29
CA MET A 196 9.76 6.03 -16.01
C MET A 196 9.55 7.52 -15.76
N ASP A 197 9.10 7.88 -14.56
CA ASP A 197 8.85 9.26 -14.16
C ASP A 197 7.83 9.99 -15.07
N ARG A 198 6.70 9.34 -15.34
CA ARG A 198 5.59 9.84 -16.18
C ARG A 198 4.22 9.63 -15.53
N ASN A 199 3.23 10.40 -15.96
CA ASN A 199 1.80 10.24 -15.64
C ASN A 199 1.48 10.23 -14.13
N TYR A 200 1.81 11.30 -13.41
CA TYR A 200 1.62 11.44 -11.97
C TYR A 200 0.20 11.87 -11.52
N GLY A 201 -0.69 12.23 -12.44
CA GLY A 201 -2.06 12.61 -12.11
C GLY A 201 -2.78 11.53 -11.29
N GLY A 202 -3.66 11.94 -10.37
CA GLY A 202 -4.54 11.01 -9.66
C GLY A 202 -5.86 10.83 -10.39
N VAL A 203 -6.54 11.95 -10.63
CA VAL A 203 -7.82 12.03 -11.35
C VAL A 203 -7.62 12.69 -12.70
N PHE A 204 -6.95 13.85 -12.74
CA PHE A 204 -6.78 14.62 -13.96
C PHE A 204 -5.38 14.42 -14.56
N ILE A 205 -5.34 13.93 -15.79
CA ILE A 205 -4.09 13.78 -16.57
C ILE A 205 -3.57 15.13 -17.11
N ILE A 206 -4.39 16.18 -16.98
CA ILE A 206 -4.10 17.54 -17.44
C ILE A 206 -2.82 18.08 -16.79
N TRP A 207 -2.56 17.73 -15.52
CA TRP A 207 -1.35 18.14 -14.82
C TRP A 207 -0.09 17.61 -15.51
N ASP A 208 -0.10 16.35 -15.94
CA ASP A 208 1.02 15.76 -16.67
C ASP A 208 1.26 16.44 -18.01
N ARG A 209 0.19 16.84 -18.70
CA ARG A 209 0.30 17.59 -19.96
C ARG A 209 0.86 19.00 -19.70
N LEU A 210 0.38 19.67 -18.66
CA LEU A 210 0.81 21.02 -18.29
C LEU A 210 2.27 21.07 -17.85
N PHE A 211 2.72 20.08 -17.06
CA PHE A 211 4.05 20.03 -16.48
C PHE A 211 5.04 19.14 -17.26
N GLY A 212 4.64 18.65 -18.44
CA GLY A 212 5.52 17.93 -19.37
C GLY A 212 5.91 16.52 -18.93
N THR A 213 5.06 15.86 -18.14
CA THR A 213 5.28 14.49 -17.63
C THR A 213 4.33 13.45 -18.24
N PHE A 214 3.51 13.84 -19.23
CA PHE A 214 2.62 12.93 -19.93
C PHE A 214 3.39 11.98 -20.86
N GLN A 215 3.08 10.69 -20.79
CA GLN A 215 3.53 9.67 -21.73
C GLN A 215 2.37 8.75 -22.07
N GLU A 216 2.04 8.64 -23.35
CA GLU A 216 1.06 7.65 -23.81
C GLU A 216 1.64 6.24 -23.70
N GLU A 217 0.80 5.25 -23.35
CA GLU A 217 1.16 3.83 -23.46
C GLU A 217 1.42 3.51 -24.94
N ASP A 218 2.59 2.98 -25.29
CA ASP A 218 2.95 2.61 -26.66
C ASP A 218 2.61 1.14 -26.89
N ASP A 219 1.82 0.87 -27.93
CA ASP A 219 1.40 -0.49 -28.29
C ASP A 219 2.60 -1.35 -28.74
N ASN A 220 3.74 -0.74 -29.08
CA ASN A 220 4.99 -1.42 -29.45
C ASN A 220 5.95 -1.65 -28.28
N GLU A 221 5.71 -1.06 -27.11
CA GLU A 221 6.54 -1.19 -25.92
C GLU A 221 5.70 -1.76 -24.76
N PRO A 222 5.59 -3.11 -24.67
CA PRO A 222 4.81 -3.76 -23.62
C PRO A 222 5.24 -3.33 -22.21
N VAL A 223 4.25 -3.02 -21.39
CA VAL A 223 4.49 -2.59 -20.01
C VAL A 223 5.04 -3.74 -19.17
N ILE A 224 6.19 -3.49 -18.54
CA ILE A 224 6.80 -4.38 -17.54
C ILE A 224 6.60 -3.72 -16.18
N PHE A 225 5.84 -4.37 -15.30
CA PHE A 225 5.53 -3.86 -13.95
C PHE A 225 6.60 -4.21 -12.92
N GLY A 226 6.60 -3.49 -11.80
CA GLY A 226 7.52 -3.65 -10.68
C GLY A 226 8.44 -2.44 -10.51
N VAL A 227 9.46 -2.59 -9.68
CA VAL A 227 10.46 -1.55 -9.39
C VAL A 227 11.85 -1.99 -9.83
N THR A 228 12.70 -1.03 -10.21
CA THR A 228 14.07 -1.30 -10.69
C THR A 228 14.99 -1.98 -9.67
N THR A 229 14.63 -1.91 -8.38
CA THR A 229 15.22 -2.73 -7.32
C THR A 229 14.14 -3.66 -6.80
N PRO A 230 14.02 -4.89 -7.36
CA PRO A 230 12.89 -5.77 -7.07
C PRO A 230 12.72 -6.05 -5.57
N LEU A 231 11.47 -6.15 -5.10
CA LEU A 231 11.18 -6.51 -3.71
C LEU A 231 11.61 -7.95 -3.40
N ALA A 232 11.35 -8.87 -4.34
CA ALA A 232 11.63 -10.30 -4.21
C ALA A 232 11.18 -10.91 -2.86
N SER A 233 10.01 -10.48 -2.40
CA SER A 233 9.45 -10.83 -1.10
C SER A 233 7.93 -10.59 -1.07
N TRP A 234 7.20 -11.41 -0.34
CA TRP A 234 5.77 -11.27 -0.04
C TRP A 234 5.52 -10.66 1.34
N ASN A 235 6.57 -10.35 2.11
CA ASN A 235 6.48 -9.78 3.45
C ASN A 235 6.04 -8.30 3.40
N PRO A 236 4.86 -7.93 3.93
CA PRO A 236 4.34 -6.56 3.87
C PRO A 236 5.13 -5.57 4.76
N LEU A 237 5.79 -6.05 5.82
CA LEU A 237 6.67 -5.20 6.63
C LEU A 237 7.94 -4.86 5.85
N TRP A 238 8.53 -5.86 5.18
CA TRP A 238 9.73 -5.64 4.37
C TRP A 238 9.44 -4.78 3.14
N ALA A 239 8.26 -4.94 2.52
CA ALA A 239 7.78 -4.08 1.44
C ALA A 239 7.88 -2.58 1.81
N ASN A 240 7.45 -2.23 3.03
CA ASN A 240 7.51 -0.86 3.56
C ASN A 240 8.92 -0.40 3.99
N LEU A 241 9.87 -1.32 4.21
CA LEU A 241 11.18 -1.00 4.79
C LEU A 241 12.34 -1.11 3.80
N GLN A 242 12.21 -1.85 2.70
CA GLN A 242 13.31 -2.18 1.79
C GLN A 242 14.09 -0.94 1.33
N PHE A 243 13.41 0.07 0.81
CA PHE A 243 14.06 1.28 0.30
C PHE A 243 14.65 2.15 1.42
N TYR A 244 14.00 2.24 2.59
CA TYR A 244 14.58 2.91 3.75
C TYR A 244 15.86 2.20 4.23
N ALA A 245 15.85 0.87 4.28
CA ALA A 245 17.01 0.06 4.67
C ALA A 245 18.17 0.21 3.67
N GLN A 246 17.86 0.28 2.38
CA GLN A 246 18.85 0.57 1.33
C GLN A 246 19.47 1.96 1.50
N LEU A 247 18.64 3.01 1.63
CA LEU A 247 19.12 4.39 1.84
C LEU A 247 19.95 4.51 3.11
N TRP A 248 19.52 3.86 4.20
CA TRP A 248 20.26 3.81 5.46
C TRP A 248 21.62 3.10 5.31
N ALA A 249 21.66 1.97 4.60
CA ALA A 249 22.90 1.26 4.33
C ALA A 249 23.88 2.11 3.52
N ASP A 250 23.41 2.80 2.48
CA ASP A 250 24.23 3.70 1.67
C ASP A 250 24.69 4.92 2.48
N ALA A 251 23.81 5.52 3.28
CA ALA A 251 24.14 6.62 4.18
C ALA A 251 25.25 6.22 5.18
N ARG A 252 25.19 5.02 5.76
CA ARG A 252 26.24 4.55 6.68
C ARG A 252 27.58 4.32 5.98
N ARG A 253 27.55 3.81 4.75
CA ARG A 253 28.75 3.49 3.95
C ARG A 253 29.44 4.71 3.37
N ALA A 254 28.72 5.80 3.14
CA ALA A 254 29.29 7.00 2.54
C ALA A 254 30.45 7.56 3.38
N GLY A 255 31.55 7.88 2.72
CA GLY A 255 32.74 8.44 3.36
C GLY A 255 32.54 9.89 3.79
N ARG A 256 31.72 10.67 3.05
CA ARG A 256 31.42 12.07 3.39
C ARG A 256 30.19 12.16 4.29
N TRP A 257 30.30 12.90 5.40
CA TRP A 257 29.18 13.10 6.33
C TRP A 257 27.96 13.76 5.66
N TRP A 258 28.19 14.69 4.73
CA TRP A 258 27.12 15.37 4.01
C TRP A 258 26.32 14.41 3.13
N ASP A 259 27.00 13.44 2.50
CA ASP A 259 26.34 12.40 1.70
C ASP A 259 25.43 11.51 2.54
N LYS A 260 25.73 11.32 3.83
CA LYS A 260 24.87 10.60 4.77
C LYS A 260 23.54 11.30 5.02
N LEU A 261 23.53 12.63 4.95
CA LEU A 261 22.35 13.46 5.23
C LEU A 261 21.57 13.82 3.96
N ARG A 262 22.25 14.22 2.88
CA ARG A 262 21.55 14.64 1.67
C ARG A 262 20.89 13.49 0.92
N ILE A 263 21.40 12.25 1.04
CA ILE A 263 20.90 11.08 0.29
C ILE A 263 19.38 10.93 0.37
N TRP A 264 18.77 11.23 1.52
CA TRP A 264 17.33 11.16 1.74
C TRP A 264 16.52 12.10 0.84
N PHE A 265 17.10 13.23 0.45
CA PHE A 265 16.43 14.29 -0.33
C PHE A 265 16.97 14.40 -1.77
N MET A 266 17.95 13.58 -2.14
CA MET A 266 18.47 13.53 -3.50
C MET A 266 17.48 12.84 -4.46
N PRO A 267 17.65 13.05 -5.79
CA PRO A 267 16.82 12.38 -6.79
C PRO A 267 16.78 10.86 -6.61
N THR A 268 15.64 10.25 -6.93
CA THR A 268 15.48 8.79 -6.79
C THR A 268 16.56 8.04 -7.56
N GLY A 269 17.21 7.09 -6.87
CA GLY A 269 18.32 6.31 -7.43
C GLY A 269 19.69 6.99 -7.31
N TRP A 270 19.75 8.27 -6.88
CA TRP A 270 21.03 8.90 -6.53
C TRP A 270 21.66 8.19 -5.34
N ARG A 271 22.97 7.90 -5.45
CA ARG A 271 23.80 7.30 -4.41
C ARG A 271 25.13 8.06 -4.33
N PRO A 272 25.77 8.12 -3.14
CA PRO A 272 27.12 8.68 -3.01
C PRO A 272 28.10 7.95 -3.94
N ALA A 273 29.00 8.69 -4.59
CA ALA A 273 29.83 8.14 -5.68
C ALA A 273 30.77 7.01 -5.21
N ASP A 274 31.32 7.14 -4.01
CA ASP A 274 32.14 6.13 -3.34
C ASP A 274 31.34 4.86 -3.05
N VAL A 275 30.10 5.01 -2.57
CA VAL A 275 29.20 3.88 -2.29
C VAL A 275 28.77 3.20 -3.59
N ALA A 276 28.45 3.99 -4.63
CA ALA A 276 28.06 3.45 -5.93
C ALA A 276 29.21 2.65 -6.58
N ALA A 277 30.46 3.11 -6.42
CA ALA A 277 31.64 2.43 -6.94
C ALA A 277 31.98 1.15 -6.16
N GLN A 278 31.91 1.18 -4.83
CA GLN A 278 32.29 0.03 -3.98
C GLN A 278 31.16 -1.00 -3.81
N TYR A 279 29.91 -0.57 -3.89
CA TYR A 279 28.71 -1.38 -3.67
C TYR A 279 27.69 -1.15 -4.80
N PRO A 280 28.00 -1.56 -6.04
CA PRO A 280 27.09 -1.37 -7.17
C PRO A 280 25.75 -2.11 -6.95
N LEU A 281 24.65 -1.51 -7.40
CA LEU A 281 23.35 -2.16 -7.44
C LEU A 281 23.13 -2.73 -8.84
N ASN A 282 22.85 -4.04 -8.91
CA ASN A 282 22.52 -4.70 -10.16
C ASN A 282 21.04 -4.46 -10.46
N LYS A 283 20.76 -3.63 -11.47
CA LYS A 283 19.41 -3.48 -12.00
C LYS A 283 19.09 -4.67 -12.92
N PRO A 284 17.87 -5.22 -12.88
CA PRO A 284 17.49 -6.32 -13.76
C PRO A 284 17.50 -5.85 -15.22
N ASP A 285 17.98 -6.73 -16.10
CA ASP A 285 17.79 -6.57 -17.55
C ASP A 285 16.32 -6.85 -17.87
N LEU A 286 15.62 -5.82 -18.36
CA LEU A 286 14.19 -5.92 -18.66
C LEU A 286 13.88 -6.90 -19.79
N SER A 287 14.83 -7.13 -20.72
CA SER A 287 14.66 -8.12 -21.79
C SER A 287 14.59 -9.56 -21.26
N GLN A 288 15.09 -9.79 -20.04
CA GLN A 288 15.09 -11.07 -19.36
C GLN A 288 14.35 -11.02 -18.02
N PHE A 289 13.47 -10.02 -17.83
CA PHE A 289 12.78 -9.84 -16.56
C PHE A 289 11.93 -11.07 -16.21
N ARG A 290 12.15 -11.61 -15.01
CA ARG A 290 11.38 -12.72 -14.48
C ARG A 290 10.72 -12.28 -13.19
N LYS A 291 9.39 -12.36 -13.18
CA LYS A 291 8.60 -12.08 -11.99
C LYS A 291 9.03 -13.02 -10.85
N PHE A 292 9.23 -12.47 -9.66
CA PHE A 292 9.45 -13.22 -8.45
C PHE A 292 8.28 -14.15 -8.18
N THR A 293 8.55 -15.45 -8.11
CA THR A 293 7.53 -16.46 -7.82
C THR A 293 8.11 -17.51 -6.89
N VAL A 294 7.27 -17.98 -5.97
CA VAL A 294 7.58 -19.11 -5.10
C VAL A 294 6.55 -20.19 -5.41
N PRO A 295 6.98 -21.38 -5.88
CA PRO A 295 6.04 -22.47 -6.12
C PRO A 295 5.45 -22.94 -4.79
N LEU A 296 4.12 -22.81 -4.66
CA LEU A 296 3.37 -23.19 -3.48
C LEU A 296 2.33 -24.26 -3.82
N ASP A 297 2.11 -25.18 -2.89
CA ASP A 297 1.01 -26.14 -2.97
C ASP A 297 -0.33 -25.39 -2.86
N PRO A 298 -1.36 -25.72 -3.66
CA PRO A 298 -2.66 -25.08 -3.58
C PRO A 298 -3.29 -25.12 -2.18
N ARG A 299 -3.02 -26.17 -1.39
CA ARG A 299 -3.53 -26.26 0.00
C ARG A 299 -2.92 -25.20 0.91
N GLN A 300 -1.63 -24.91 0.73
CA GLN A 300 -0.93 -23.86 1.47
C GLN A 300 -1.45 -22.47 1.06
N GLN A 301 -1.71 -22.25 -0.24
CA GLN A 301 -2.33 -21.01 -0.70
C GLN A 301 -3.73 -20.81 -0.11
N TRP A 302 -4.57 -21.86 -0.09
CA TRP A 302 -5.88 -21.83 0.55
C TRP A 302 -5.80 -21.53 2.05
N TYR A 303 -4.88 -22.19 2.75
CA TYR A 303 -4.65 -21.94 4.16
C TYR A 303 -4.32 -20.47 4.41
N VAL A 304 -3.31 -19.93 3.71
CA VAL A 304 -2.92 -18.52 3.85
C VAL A 304 -4.07 -17.59 3.50
N GLY A 305 -4.83 -17.86 2.44
CA GLY A 305 -6.01 -17.08 2.07
C GLY A 305 -7.08 -17.03 3.17
N LEU A 306 -7.37 -18.17 3.81
CA LEU A 306 -8.32 -18.21 4.93
C LEU A 306 -7.80 -17.44 6.15
N GLN A 307 -6.52 -17.56 6.48
CA GLN A 307 -5.92 -16.78 7.56
C GLN A 307 -5.92 -15.28 7.25
N PHE A 308 -5.69 -14.91 5.99
CA PHE A 308 -5.72 -13.53 5.53
C PHE A 308 -7.11 -12.89 5.72
N CYS A 309 -8.20 -13.62 5.45
CA CYS A 309 -9.56 -13.14 5.71
C CYS A 309 -9.78 -12.76 7.18
N VAL A 310 -9.15 -13.46 8.13
CA VAL A 310 -9.23 -13.12 9.57
C VAL A 310 -8.55 -11.78 9.85
N TYR A 311 -7.42 -11.49 9.20
CA TYR A 311 -6.73 -10.21 9.37
C TYR A 311 -7.45 -9.05 8.66
N ILE A 312 -8.15 -9.30 7.55
CA ILE A 312 -9.08 -8.32 6.97
C ILE A 312 -10.20 -8.01 7.98
N ALA A 313 -10.82 -9.04 8.56
CA ALA A 313 -11.89 -8.87 9.53
C ALA A 313 -11.43 -8.11 10.78
N LEU A 314 -10.24 -8.44 11.31
CA LEU A 314 -9.64 -7.73 12.44
C LEU A 314 -9.31 -6.27 12.09
N GLY A 315 -8.73 -6.01 10.91
CA GLY A 315 -8.48 -4.64 10.44
C GLY A 315 -9.78 -3.83 10.32
N SER A 316 -10.82 -4.43 9.73
CA SER A 316 -12.14 -3.81 9.59
C SER A 316 -12.80 -3.53 10.94
N TYR A 317 -12.64 -4.43 11.91
CA TYR A 317 -13.08 -4.25 13.29
C TYR A 317 -12.43 -3.02 13.94
N LEU A 318 -11.11 -2.89 13.82
CA LEU A 318 -10.36 -1.74 14.34
C LEU A 318 -10.81 -0.42 13.71
N MET A 319 -11.04 -0.40 12.39
CA MET A 319 -11.53 0.78 11.68
C MET A 319 -12.94 1.17 12.13
N ASN A 320 -13.83 0.19 12.32
CA ASN A 320 -15.22 0.45 12.68
C ASN A 320 -15.35 1.00 14.11
N LEU A 321 -14.49 0.54 15.03
CA LEU A 321 -14.54 0.94 16.44
C LEU A 321 -13.49 1.98 16.83
N GLU A 322 -12.78 2.56 15.85
CA GLU A 322 -11.64 3.43 16.09
C GLU A 322 -11.95 4.59 17.07
N SER A 323 -13.12 5.22 16.95
CA SER A 323 -13.53 6.33 17.82
C SER A 323 -13.82 5.92 19.27
N SER A 324 -14.01 4.63 19.52
CA SER A 324 -14.39 4.07 20.82
C SER A 324 -13.26 3.29 21.49
N LEU A 325 -12.22 2.91 20.74
CA LEU A 325 -11.09 2.13 21.24
C LEU A 325 -10.03 3.04 21.87
N PRO A 326 -9.47 2.68 23.04
CA PRO A 326 -8.29 3.33 23.58
C PRO A 326 -7.08 3.15 22.64
N VAL A 327 -6.12 4.09 22.71
CA VAL A 327 -4.87 3.98 21.92
C VAL A 327 -4.13 2.67 22.20
N ALA A 328 -4.13 2.20 23.45
CA ALA A 328 -3.54 0.91 23.81
C ALA A 328 -4.19 -0.27 23.06
N ALA A 329 -5.51 -0.27 22.91
CA ALA A 329 -6.22 -1.28 22.11
C ALA A 329 -5.85 -1.20 20.63
N LEU A 330 -5.75 0.01 20.07
CA LEU A 330 -5.36 0.20 18.67
C LEU A 330 -3.93 -0.29 18.41
N VAL A 331 -2.99 0.00 19.32
CA VAL A 331 -1.60 -0.49 19.22
C VAL A 331 -1.54 -2.01 19.32
N LEU A 332 -2.26 -2.61 20.27
CA LEU A 332 -2.33 -4.06 20.42
C LEU A 332 -2.93 -4.74 19.18
N GLY A 333 -4.06 -4.22 18.68
CA GLY A 333 -4.73 -4.73 17.50
C GLY A 333 -3.89 -4.59 16.23
N TRP A 334 -3.26 -3.42 16.04
CA TRP A 334 -2.31 -3.19 14.96
C TRP A 334 -1.13 -4.15 15.03
N GLY A 335 -0.56 -4.38 16.22
CA GLY A 335 0.54 -5.33 16.42
C GLY A 335 0.15 -6.76 16.05
N ALA A 336 -1.06 -7.20 16.41
CA ALA A 336 -1.59 -8.51 16.04
C ALA A 336 -1.78 -8.64 14.51
N VAL A 337 -2.30 -7.60 13.85
CA VAL A 337 -2.43 -7.54 12.38
C VAL A 337 -1.07 -7.58 11.72
N ALA A 338 -0.14 -6.70 12.11
CA ALA A 338 1.20 -6.60 11.53
C ALA A 338 1.99 -7.90 11.65
N PHE A 339 1.98 -8.51 12.85
CA PHE A 339 2.63 -9.80 13.07
C PHE A 339 1.98 -10.91 12.26
N GLY A 340 0.65 -10.96 12.23
CA GLY A 340 -0.10 -11.91 11.42
C GLY A 340 0.24 -11.87 9.94
N LEU A 341 0.14 -10.69 9.34
CA LEU A 341 0.44 -10.46 7.92
C LEU A 341 1.92 -10.74 7.59
N PHE A 342 2.84 -10.44 8.50
CA PHE A 342 4.24 -10.85 8.39
C PHE A 342 4.38 -12.38 8.27
N VAL A 343 3.75 -13.13 9.18
CA VAL A 343 3.80 -14.59 9.16
C VAL A 343 3.17 -15.16 7.88
N LEU A 344 2.09 -14.57 7.39
CA LEU A 344 1.50 -14.97 6.09
C LEU A 344 2.47 -14.73 4.92
N GLY A 345 3.19 -13.60 4.89
CA GLY A 345 4.22 -13.36 3.90
C GLY A 345 5.34 -14.41 3.95
N VAL A 346 5.77 -14.80 5.14
CA VAL A 346 6.76 -15.87 5.36
C VAL A 346 6.25 -17.23 4.84
N ALA A 347 4.97 -17.52 5.07
CA ALA A 347 4.31 -18.72 4.56
C ALA A 347 4.21 -18.72 3.03
N LEU A 348 3.89 -17.58 2.41
CA LEU A 348 3.87 -17.43 0.95
C LEU A 348 5.26 -17.55 0.32
N GLU A 349 6.31 -17.19 1.04
CA GLU A 349 7.69 -17.37 0.59
C GLU A 349 8.24 -18.79 0.82
N ASN A 350 7.45 -19.67 1.44
CA ASN A 350 7.84 -21.03 1.79
C ASN A 350 9.20 -21.09 2.53
N ARG A 351 9.43 -20.15 3.45
CA ARG A 351 10.69 -20.07 4.21
C ARG A 351 10.88 -21.31 5.09
N PRO A 352 12.12 -21.74 5.33
CA PRO A 352 12.40 -22.91 6.18
C PRO A 352 11.83 -22.86 7.61
N TRP A 353 11.61 -21.64 8.10
CA TRP A 353 11.10 -21.35 9.45
C TRP A 353 9.61 -20.92 9.43
N ALA A 354 8.91 -21.06 8.30
CA ALA A 354 7.49 -20.70 8.18
C ALA A 354 6.62 -21.46 9.18
N LEU A 355 6.84 -22.77 9.37
CA LEU A 355 6.09 -23.55 10.36
C LEU A 355 6.28 -23.00 11.78
N LYS A 356 7.53 -22.66 12.16
CA LYS A 356 7.83 -22.13 13.50
C LYS A 356 7.11 -20.81 13.74
N MET A 357 7.05 -19.94 12.73
CA MET A 357 6.32 -18.68 12.84
C MET A 357 4.82 -18.86 12.87
N GLU A 358 4.28 -19.81 12.12
CA GLU A 358 2.84 -20.09 12.15
C GLU A 358 2.42 -20.65 13.52
N LEU A 359 3.24 -21.54 14.10
CA LEU A 359 3.03 -21.99 15.48
C LEU A 359 3.14 -20.84 16.48
N LEU A 360 4.10 -19.93 16.31
CA LEU A 360 4.23 -18.74 17.16
C LEU A 360 3.01 -17.80 17.01
N ARG A 361 2.50 -17.61 15.80
CA ARG A 361 1.29 -16.86 15.49
C ARG A 361 0.09 -17.43 16.23
N LEU A 362 -0.12 -18.75 16.16
CA LEU A 362 -1.19 -19.42 16.91
C LEU A 362 -0.97 -19.38 18.42
N ALA A 363 0.27 -19.50 18.90
CA ALA A 363 0.56 -19.36 20.32
C ALA A 363 0.30 -17.93 20.83
N SER A 364 0.51 -16.91 19.98
CA SER A 364 0.26 -15.50 20.33
C SER A 364 -1.21 -15.16 20.57
N ASN A 365 -2.14 -16.04 20.17
CA ASN A 365 -3.55 -15.91 20.48
C ASN A 365 -3.80 -15.92 22.00
N LEU A 366 -3.06 -16.73 22.77
CA LEU A 366 -3.22 -16.81 24.23
C LEU A 366 -2.94 -15.48 24.96
N PRO A 367 -1.76 -14.84 24.80
CA PRO A 367 -1.54 -13.53 25.39
C PRO A 367 -2.47 -12.46 24.79
N LEU A 368 -2.88 -12.58 23.52
CA LEU A 368 -3.82 -11.63 22.92
C LEU A 368 -5.19 -11.63 23.60
N VAL A 369 -5.77 -12.79 23.94
CA VAL A 369 -7.06 -12.82 24.68
C VAL A 369 -6.93 -12.24 26.08
N TRP A 370 -5.79 -12.43 26.72
CA TRP A 370 -5.57 -11.87 28.05
C TRP A 370 -5.41 -10.35 28.00
N LEU A 371 -4.62 -9.86 27.05
CA LEU A 371 -4.31 -8.43 26.91
C LEU A 371 -5.47 -7.63 26.29
N ALA A 372 -6.27 -8.22 25.41
CA ALA A 372 -7.31 -7.50 24.68
C ALA A 372 -8.37 -6.85 25.61
N PRO A 373 -8.93 -7.55 26.62
CA PRO A 373 -9.82 -6.91 27.60
C PRO A 373 -9.14 -5.83 28.44
N LEU A 374 -7.88 -6.05 28.83
CA LEU A 374 -7.11 -5.09 29.63
C LEU A 374 -6.82 -3.81 28.84
N ALA A 375 -6.51 -3.94 27.55
CA ALA A 375 -6.27 -2.82 26.66
C ALA A 375 -7.57 -2.14 26.19
N GLY A 376 -8.73 -2.76 26.41
CA GLY A 376 -10.03 -2.29 25.92
C GLY A 376 -10.30 -2.64 24.44
N LEU A 377 -9.59 -3.62 23.88
CA LEU A 377 -9.75 -4.04 22.48
C LEU A 377 -11.06 -4.81 22.26
N TRP A 378 -11.42 -5.74 23.14
CA TRP A 378 -12.74 -6.37 23.17
C TRP A 378 -13.08 -6.85 24.59
N PRO A 379 -14.35 -6.98 24.98
CA PRO A 379 -14.71 -7.39 26.33
C PRO A 379 -14.23 -8.81 26.64
N ALA A 380 -13.84 -9.04 27.89
CA ALA A 380 -13.63 -10.39 28.41
C ALA A 380 -14.97 -11.14 28.38
N SER A 381 -15.12 -12.07 27.45
CA SER A 381 -16.35 -12.86 27.30
C SER A 381 -16.02 -14.30 26.96
N ALA A 382 -16.87 -15.24 27.43
CA ALA A 382 -16.74 -16.64 27.08
C ALA A 382 -16.80 -16.86 25.55
N VAL A 383 -17.58 -16.04 24.84
CA VAL A 383 -17.70 -16.08 23.38
C VAL A 383 -16.38 -15.71 22.69
N ALA A 384 -15.67 -14.68 23.17
CA ALA A 384 -14.36 -14.31 22.62
C ALA A 384 -13.32 -15.43 22.83
N TRP A 385 -13.33 -16.06 24.01
CA TRP A 385 -12.48 -17.22 24.30
C TRP A 385 -12.80 -18.42 23.40
N VAL A 386 -14.08 -18.80 23.28
CA VAL A 386 -14.52 -19.89 22.41
C VAL A 386 -14.14 -19.60 20.96
N GLY A 387 -14.42 -18.38 20.47
CA GLY A 387 -14.08 -17.97 19.12
C GLY A 387 -12.59 -18.11 18.81
N LEU A 388 -11.72 -17.63 19.71
CA LEU A 388 -10.27 -17.71 19.47
C LEU A 388 -9.73 -19.14 19.63
N LEU A 389 -10.25 -19.93 20.57
CA LEU A 389 -9.89 -21.35 20.70
C LEU A 389 -10.31 -22.15 19.46
N SER A 390 -11.55 -21.95 18.99
CA SER A 390 -12.04 -22.56 17.75
C SER A 390 -11.20 -22.14 16.56
N TYR A 391 -10.87 -20.85 16.43
CA TYR A 391 -9.97 -20.35 15.39
C TYR A 391 -8.58 -20.98 15.45
N SER A 392 -8.00 -21.07 16.65
CA SER A 392 -6.67 -21.67 16.86
C SER A 392 -6.67 -23.16 16.53
N LEU A 393 -7.71 -23.88 16.93
CA LEU A 393 -7.88 -25.30 16.63
C LEU A 393 -8.04 -25.55 15.13
N LEU A 394 -8.94 -24.82 14.47
CA LEU A 394 -9.16 -24.93 13.02
C LEU A 394 -7.90 -24.58 12.23
N SER A 395 -7.17 -23.55 12.67
CA SER A 395 -5.90 -23.17 12.06
C SER A 395 -4.80 -24.22 12.29
N GLY A 396 -4.79 -24.87 13.45
CA GLY A 396 -3.91 -26.02 13.74
C GLY A 396 -4.23 -27.23 12.87
N ILE A 397 -5.51 -27.54 12.66
CA ILE A 397 -5.97 -28.60 11.74
C ILE A 397 -5.54 -28.27 10.30
N GLY A 398 -5.80 -27.04 9.84
CA GLY A 398 -5.38 -26.59 8.51
C GLY A 398 -3.87 -26.67 8.30
N LEU A 399 -3.09 -26.28 9.30
CA LEU A 399 -1.63 -26.37 9.28
C LEU A 399 -1.16 -27.83 9.24
N TYR A 400 -1.80 -28.71 10.03
CA TYR A 400 -1.54 -30.15 10.01
C TYR A 400 -1.82 -30.76 8.63
N CYS A 401 -2.91 -30.37 7.96
CA CYS A 401 -3.20 -30.78 6.58
C CYS A 401 -2.15 -30.29 5.57
N CYS A 402 -1.39 -29.24 5.90
CA CYS A 402 -0.30 -28.69 5.09
C CYS A 402 1.11 -29.15 5.57
N ARG A 403 1.20 -29.99 6.61
CA ARG A 403 2.45 -30.25 7.37
C ARG A 403 3.62 -30.81 6.57
N SER A 404 3.37 -31.62 5.53
CA SER A 404 4.43 -32.17 4.67
C SER A 404 5.05 -31.14 3.72
N ARG A 405 4.56 -29.89 3.74
CA ARG A 405 4.93 -28.82 2.78
C ARG A 405 5.50 -27.58 3.45
N PHE A 406 5.06 -27.24 4.66
CA PHE A 406 5.68 -26.20 5.51
C PHE A 406 7.06 -26.60 6.09
N THR A 407 7.47 -27.85 5.90
CA THR A 407 8.72 -28.42 6.43
C THR A 407 9.71 -28.75 5.33
N ARG A 408 10.32 -27.73 4.72
CA ARG A 408 11.78 -27.81 4.60
C ARG A 408 12.34 -27.02 5.76
N LEU A 409 12.25 -27.57 6.99
CA LEU A 409 13.24 -27.19 8.00
C LEU A 409 14.58 -27.38 7.29
N ALA A 410 15.35 -26.31 7.14
CA ALA A 410 16.66 -26.41 6.54
C ALA A 410 17.40 -27.52 7.30
N SER A 411 17.72 -28.60 6.58
CA SER A 411 18.69 -29.60 7.02
C SER A 411 20.05 -28.94 7.15
#